data_AF-A0A6T8LPT7-F1
#
_entry.id   AF-A0A6T8LPT7-F1
#
_cell.length_a   1.000
_cell.length_b   1.000
_cell.length_c   1.000
_cell.angle_alpha   90.00
_cell.angle_beta   90.00
_cell.angle_gamma   90.00
#
_symmetry.space_group_name_H-M   'P 1'
#
loop_
_entity.id
_entity.type
_entity.pdbx_description
1 polymer ?
#
loop_
_entity_poly.entity_id
_entity_poly.type
_entity_poly.pdbx_seq_one_letter_code
_entity_poly.pdbx_strand_id
1 'polypeptide(L)'
;MSSDEEMVQGEVFDEDNSDDLEEFDNSSLDDRQREANRLISSTILTSFENSITLLDISWVGDRCIVTVDSESDNDDDASEQAANSIGDVSRRLIDVFNDPDVDAKLDITNRYEILVSTRGFDGRLVTPKEFTAWKGFDVEVQTDKAYPKNKGKDKVYLGRLVEKTDDAVRLNVKGRISKIPLQFVLGVKLPKAKVEKGDGGNVFADKSQSRRRKR
;
A
#
# COMPACT_ATOMS: atom_id res chain seq x y z
N MET A 1 -7.55 85.83 16.12
CA MET A 1 -7.32 86.04 14.67
C MET A 1 -6.87 84.71 14.11
N SER A 2 -7.58 84.25 13.07
CA SER A 2 -7.40 83.01 12.27
C SER A 2 -7.43 81.69 13.06
N SER A 3 -8.47 80.86 12.95
CA SER A 3 -8.97 80.15 11.74
C SER A 3 -7.87 79.30 11.11
N ASP A 4 -7.96 77.98 11.28
CA ASP A 4 -7.92 77.06 10.14
C ASP A 4 -8.56 75.72 10.55
N GLU A 5 -9.58 75.34 9.78
CA GLU A 5 -10.21 74.04 9.73
C GLU A 5 -9.28 73.07 8.99
N GLU A 6 -9.04 71.88 9.54
CA GLU A 6 -8.78 70.72 8.68
C GLU A 6 -9.59 69.51 9.15
N MET A 7 -10.33 68.97 8.19
CA MET A 7 -11.18 67.80 8.25
C MET A 7 -10.33 66.54 8.42
N VAL A 8 -10.61 65.72 9.44
CA VAL A 8 -10.11 64.34 9.47
C VAL A 8 -11.12 63.46 8.76
N GLN A 9 -10.73 62.97 7.58
CA GLN A 9 -11.46 62.02 6.76
C GLN A 9 -11.47 60.64 7.43
N GLY A 10 -12.56 59.90 7.22
CA GLY A 10 -12.84 58.63 7.87
C GLY A 10 -11.80 57.54 7.60
N GLU A 11 -11.57 56.72 8.64
CA GLU A 11 -10.88 55.45 8.53
C GLU A 11 -11.66 54.52 7.59
N VAL A 12 -11.13 54.32 6.39
CA VAL A 12 -11.46 53.16 5.57
C VAL A 12 -10.58 52.03 6.07
N PHE A 13 -11.20 51.03 6.67
CA PHE A 13 -10.56 49.75 6.97
C PHE A 13 -10.25 49.06 5.63
N ASP A 14 -8.97 48.98 5.28
CA ASP A 14 -8.50 48.07 4.23
C ASP A 14 -8.58 46.63 4.78
N GLU A 15 -9.72 45.97 4.58
CA GLU A 15 -9.83 44.51 4.60
C GLU A 15 -9.29 43.96 3.26
N ASP A 16 -7.96 43.90 3.14
CA ASP A 16 -7.29 43.05 2.15
C ASP A 16 -6.00 42.54 2.78
N ASN A 17 -6.14 41.58 3.69
CA ASN A 17 -5.04 40.76 4.18
C ASN A 17 -5.44 39.28 4.14
N SER A 18 -5.86 38.85 2.96
CA SER A 18 -6.03 37.44 2.61
C SER A 18 -5.35 37.22 1.28
N ASP A 19 -4.03 37.06 1.29
CA ASP A 19 -3.28 36.31 0.27
C ASP A 19 -1.78 36.36 0.64
N ASP A 20 -1.43 35.64 1.71
CA ASP A 20 -0.07 35.12 1.94
C ASP A 20 -0.20 33.73 2.60
N LEU A 21 -1.05 32.89 2.02
CA LEU A 21 -0.85 31.45 2.14
C LEU A 21 0.22 31.11 1.12
N GLU A 22 1.47 31.02 1.59
CA GLU A 22 2.55 30.40 0.82
C GLU A 22 2.02 29.09 0.22
N GLU A 23 1.82 29.08 -1.11
CA GLU A 23 1.60 27.85 -1.84
C GLU A 23 2.86 27.00 -1.62
N PHE A 24 2.80 26.10 -0.65
CA PHE A 24 3.82 25.08 -0.45
C PHE A 24 3.94 24.32 -1.77
N ASP A 25 5.07 24.51 -2.45
CA ASP A 25 5.39 23.86 -3.70
C ASP A 25 5.49 22.33 -3.49
N ASN A 26 4.36 21.66 -3.69
CA ASN A 26 4.25 20.21 -3.62
C ASN A 26 5.03 19.49 -4.74
N SER A 27 5.58 20.21 -5.73
CA SER A 27 6.42 19.59 -6.77
C SER A 27 7.80 19.17 -6.21
N SER A 28 8.34 19.94 -5.25
CA SER A 28 9.60 19.61 -4.57
C SER A 28 9.52 18.33 -3.73
N LEU A 29 8.33 18.03 -3.18
CA LEU A 29 8.07 16.82 -2.40
C LEU A 29 8.14 15.55 -3.27
N ASP A 30 7.61 15.58 -4.50
CA ASP A 30 7.68 14.42 -5.42
C ASP A 30 9.12 14.11 -5.84
N ASP A 31 9.94 15.13 -6.06
CA ASP A 31 11.35 14.94 -6.44
C ASP A 31 12.20 14.33 -5.31
N ARG A 32 11.97 14.76 -4.05
CA ARG A 32 12.64 14.17 -2.88
C ARG A 32 12.21 12.71 -2.67
N GLN A 33 10.91 12.44 -2.76
CA GLN A 33 10.38 11.07 -2.66
C GLN A 33 10.91 10.18 -3.77
N ARG A 34 11.04 10.70 -4.99
CA ARG A 34 11.62 9.97 -6.12
C ARG A 34 13.09 9.63 -5.90
N GLU A 35 13.89 10.57 -5.41
CA GLU A 35 15.30 10.33 -5.11
C GLU A 35 15.48 9.37 -3.92
N ALA A 36 14.64 9.50 -2.88
CA ALA A 36 14.58 8.56 -1.77
C ALA A 36 14.23 7.14 -2.25
N ASN A 37 13.22 6.99 -3.12
CA ASN A 37 12.86 5.70 -3.73
C ASN A 37 14.03 5.09 -4.49
N ARG A 38 14.75 5.92 -5.25
CA ARG A 38 15.93 5.49 -6.00
C ARG A 38 17.02 4.96 -5.07
N LEU A 39 17.30 5.68 -3.98
CA LEU A 39 18.30 5.28 -2.97
C LEU A 39 17.90 4.01 -2.22
N ILE A 40 16.63 3.89 -1.81
CA ILE A 40 16.10 2.68 -1.17
C ILE A 40 16.26 1.49 -2.12
N SER A 41 15.80 1.65 -3.37
CA SER A 41 15.87 0.59 -4.38
C SER A 41 17.30 0.16 -4.64
N SER A 42 18.22 1.11 -4.86
CA SER A 42 19.63 0.78 -5.12
C SER A 42 20.31 0.16 -3.91
N THR A 43 20.01 0.64 -2.70
CA THR A 43 20.56 0.10 -1.46
C THR A 43 20.14 -1.34 -1.25
N ILE A 44 18.85 -1.64 -1.46
CA ILE A 44 18.34 -3.00 -1.25
C ILE A 44 18.93 -3.95 -2.30
N LEU A 45 18.91 -3.57 -3.58
CA LEU A 45 19.44 -4.38 -4.68
C LEU A 45 20.96 -4.62 -4.54
N THR A 46 21.71 -3.65 -4.02
CA THR A 46 23.17 -3.76 -3.88
C THR A 46 23.57 -4.49 -2.59
N SER A 47 22.84 -4.27 -1.49
CA SER A 47 23.25 -4.79 -0.16
C SER A 47 22.73 -6.20 0.12
N PHE A 48 21.64 -6.62 -0.54
CA PHE A 48 20.98 -7.89 -0.25
C PHE A 48 20.87 -8.83 -1.45
N GLU A 49 21.46 -8.47 -2.59
CA GLU A 49 21.50 -9.27 -3.83
C GLU A 49 20.17 -10.00 -4.11
N ASN A 50 20.14 -11.32 -3.86
CA ASN A 50 18.98 -12.20 -4.10
C ASN A 50 18.33 -12.71 -2.81
N SER A 51 18.89 -12.42 -1.62
CA SER A 51 18.31 -12.91 -0.35
C SER A 51 17.05 -12.14 0.04
N ILE A 52 16.94 -10.89 -0.42
CA ILE A 52 15.79 -10.02 -0.18
C ILE A 52 15.33 -9.40 -1.50
N THR A 53 14.05 -9.57 -1.81
CA THR A 53 13.39 -8.95 -2.97
C THR A 53 12.64 -7.71 -2.51
N LEU A 54 12.93 -6.56 -3.13
CA LEU A 54 12.09 -5.36 -2.96
C LEU A 54 10.79 -5.55 -3.74
N LEU A 55 9.65 -5.50 -3.04
CA LEU A 55 8.34 -5.66 -3.65
C LEU A 55 7.70 -4.32 -4.00
N ASP A 56 7.75 -3.36 -3.07
CA ASP A 56 7.08 -2.07 -3.24
C ASP A 56 7.71 -0.99 -2.36
N ILE A 57 7.65 0.26 -2.84
CA ILE A 57 7.93 1.47 -2.05
C ILE A 57 6.74 2.41 -2.25
N SER A 58 6.04 2.73 -1.17
CA SER A 58 4.88 3.62 -1.19
C SER A 58 5.01 4.74 -0.17
N TRP A 59 4.39 5.88 -0.46
CA TRP A 59 4.37 7.04 0.43
C TRP A 59 2.94 7.34 0.87
N VAL A 60 2.77 7.60 2.16
CA VAL A 60 1.50 8.06 2.75
C VAL A 60 1.81 9.28 3.61
N GLY A 61 1.64 10.48 3.02
CA GLY A 61 2.16 11.71 3.62
C GLY A 61 3.68 11.61 3.78
N ASP A 62 4.16 11.84 5.00
CA ASP A 62 5.59 11.78 5.31
C ASP A 62 6.06 10.36 5.73
N ARG A 63 5.23 9.33 5.53
CA ARG A 63 5.65 7.95 5.82
C ARG A 63 6.06 7.22 4.54
N CYS A 64 7.30 6.73 4.52
CA CYS A 64 7.80 5.81 3.50
C CYS A 64 7.55 4.37 3.96
N ILE A 65 6.80 3.59 3.20
CA ILE A 65 6.53 2.18 3.46
C ILE A 65 7.30 1.36 2.44
N VAL A 66 8.28 0.61 2.93
CA VAL A 66 9.10 -0.30 2.14
C VAL A 66 8.63 -1.72 2.41
N THR A 67 8.20 -2.42 1.35
CA THR A 67 7.74 -3.81 1.43
C THR A 67 8.79 -4.72 0.81
N VAL A 68 9.29 -5.66 1.60
CA VAL A 68 10.30 -6.63 1.16
C VAL A 68 9.79 -8.06 1.30
N ASP A 69 10.43 -8.97 0.57
CA ASP A 69 10.24 -10.41 0.68
C ASP A 69 11.59 -11.09 0.87
N SER A 70 11.64 -12.14 1.67
CA SER A 70 12.85 -12.93 1.89
C SER A 70 12.64 -14.31 1.30
N GLU A 71 13.56 -14.78 0.45
CA GLU A 71 13.49 -16.16 -0.03
C GLU A 71 13.74 -17.12 1.15
N SER A 72 12.67 -17.75 1.63
CA SER A 72 12.77 -18.93 2.49
C SER A 72 12.56 -20.20 1.67
N ASP A 73 13.40 -21.19 1.91
CA ASP A 73 13.22 -22.55 1.41
C ASP A 73 12.39 -23.43 2.36
N ASN A 74 12.15 -22.99 3.61
CA ASN A 74 11.40 -23.73 4.63
C ASN A 74 10.35 -22.84 5.34
N ASP A 75 9.09 -23.28 5.35
CA ASP A 75 7.99 -22.54 5.97
C ASP A 75 8.12 -22.43 7.50
N ASP A 76 8.79 -23.39 8.15
CA ASP A 76 8.96 -23.41 9.61
C ASP A 76 9.87 -22.27 10.12
N ASP A 77 10.84 -21.83 9.31
CA ASP A 77 11.78 -20.75 9.64
C ASP A 77 11.41 -19.40 8.99
N ALA A 78 10.36 -19.37 8.17
CA ALA A 78 10.00 -18.20 7.37
C ALA A 78 9.70 -16.97 8.23
N SER A 79 9.13 -17.15 9.42
CA SER A 79 8.82 -16.03 10.32
C SER A 79 10.06 -15.41 10.97
N GLU A 80 11.03 -16.23 11.36
CA GLU A 80 12.30 -15.78 11.94
C GLU A 80 13.19 -15.16 10.86
N GLN A 81 13.24 -15.76 9.68
CA GLN A 81 13.95 -15.21 8.52
C GLN A 81 13.36 -13.87 8.08
N ALA A 82 12.04 -13.75 8.01
CA ALA A 82 11.36 -12.50 7.71
C ALA A 82 11.68 -11.40 8.75
N ALA A 83 11.69 -11.73 10.05
CA ALA A 83 12.04 -10.78 11.10
C ALA A 83 13.51 -10.31 10.99
N ASN A 84 14.43 -11.23 10.70
CA ASN A 84 15.84 -10.90 10.48
C ASN A 84 16.02 -10.01 9.24
N SER A 85 15.34 -10.34 8.13
CA SER A 85 15.36 -9.53 6.90
C SER A 85 14.81 -8.12 7.11
N ILE A 86 13.71 -7.95 7.86
CA ILE A 86 13.22 -6.61 8.24
C ILE A 86 14.28 -5.86 9.02
N GLY A 87 14.89 -6.50 10.02
CA GLY A 87 15.92 -5.89 10.86
C GLY A 87 17.13 -5.42 10.06
N ASP A 88 17.62 -6.26 9.15
CA ASP A 88 18.80 -5.95 8.34
C ASP A 88 18.53 -4.85 7.32
N VAL A 89 17.39 -4.90 6.61
CA VAL A 89 16.97 -3.83 5.70
C VAL A 89 16.80 -2.52 6.45
N SER A 90 16.13 -2.54 7.61
CA SER A 90 15.91 -1.34 8.42
C SER A 90 17.25 -0.70 8.84
N ARG A 91 18.18 -1.49 9.38
CA ARG A 91 19.51 -1.01 9.76
C ARG A 91 20.25 -0.41 8.56
N ARG A 92 20.23 -1.11 7.42
CA ARG A 92 20.95 -0.65 6.24
C ARG A 92 20.39 0.66 5.69
N LEU A 93 19.07 0.82 5.67
CA LEU A 93 18.43 2.06 5.25
C LEU A 93 18.76 3.19 6.23
N ILE A 94 18.69 2.94 7.54
CA ILE A 94 19.08 3.92 8.57
C ILE A 94 20.52 4.38 8.35
N ASP A 95 21.47 3.48 8.09
CA ASP A 95 22.87 3.84 7.85
C ASP A 95 23.02 4.76 6.62
N VAL A 96 22.29 4.49 5.53
CA VAL A 96 22.34 5.29 4.31
C VAL A 96 21.68 6.65 4.50
N PHE A 97 20.57 6.72 5.24
CA PHE A 97 19.86 7.98 5.47
C PHE A 97 20.51 8.86 6.54
N ASN A 98 21.30 8.29 7.45
CA ASN A 98 22.11 9.04 8.39
C ASN A 98 23.36 9.66 7.76
N ASP A 99 23.66 9.38 6.49
CA ASP A 99 24.73 10.08 5.78
C ASP A 99 24.35 11.58 5.68
N PRO A 100 25.20 12.51 6.18
CA PRO A 100 24.87 13.93 6.24
C PRO A 100 24.61 14.54 4.86
N ASP A 101 25.23 14.02 3.80
CA ASP A 101 25.02 14.51 2.44
C ASP A 101 23.65 14.05 1.89
N VAL A 102 23.20 12.87 2.30
CA VAL A 102 21.89 12.31 1.94
C VAL A 102 20.77 12.98 2.75
N ASP A 103 20.96 13.13 4.06
CA ASP A 103 20.00 13.78 4.95
C ASP A 103 19.77 15.24 4.56
N ALA A 104 20.84 16.00 4.27
CA ALA A 104 20.73 17.38 3.82
C ALA A 104 19.99 17.53 2.48
N LYS A 105 20.09 16.52 1.59
CA LYS A 105 19.44 16.52 0.28
C LYS A 105 17.96 16.18 0.36
N LEU A 106 17.57 15.30 1.27
CA LEU A 106 16.24 14.70 1.28
C LEU A 106 15.38 15.17 2.47
N ASP A 107 15.99 15.72 3.53
CA ASP A 107 15.35 16.11 4.80
C ASP A 107 14.52 14.95 5.39
N ILE A 108 15.03 13.73 5.24
CA ILE A 108 14.28 12.50 5.55
C ILE A 108 14.16 12.30 7.05
N THR A 109 15.24 12.50 7.80
CA THR A 109 15.29 12.12 9.22
C THR A 109 14.45 13.04 10.11
N ASN A 110 14.24 14.30 9.71
CA ASN A 110 13.48 15.29 10.48
C ASN A 110 11.97 15.29 10.19
N ARG A 111 11.54 14.73 9.05
CA ARG A 111 10.13 14.78 8.62
C ARG A 111 9.51 13.42 8.35
N TYR A 112 10.31 12.41 8.01
CA TYR A 112 9.78 11.18 7.46
C TYR A 112 9.99 9.95 8.34
N GLU A 113 8.99 9.07 8.33
CA GLU A 113 9.02 7.77 9.01
C GLU A 113 9.25 6.68 7.97
N ILE A 114 10.32 5.88 8.13
CA ILE A 114 10.57 4.71 7.29
C ILE A 114 10.04 3.47 7.99
N LEU A 115 9.01 2.87 7.41
CA LEU A 115 8.43 1.61 7.85
C LEU A 115 8.87 0.51 6.91
N VAL A 116 9.66 -0.43 7.41
CA VAL A 116 10.01 -1.66 6.69
C VAL A 116 9.07 -2.76 7.12
N SER A 117 8.43 -3.41 6.15
CA SER A 117 7.54 -4.53 6.40
C SER A 117 7.86 -5.67 5.45
N THR A 118 7.63 -6.89 5.92
CA THR A 118 7.48 -8.02 5.02
C THR A 118 6.07 -8.03 4.45
N ARG A 119 5.91 -8.59 3.26
CA ARG A 119 4.57 -8.78 2.72
C ARG A 119 3.78 -9.70 3.64
N GLY A 120 2.84 -9.12 4.39
CA GLY A 120 1.79 -9.89 5.04
C GLY A 120 1.06 -10.71 3.98
N PHE A 121 0.75 -11.97 4.28
CA PHE A 121 -0.04 -12.81 3.38
C PHE A 121 -1.47 -12.27 3.32
N ASP A 122 -1.73 -11.34 2.40
CA ASP A 122 -3.06 -10.75 2.16
C ASP A 122 -3.97 -11.66 1.31
N GLY A 123 -3.57 -12.92 1.16
CA GLY A 123 -4.20 -13.91 0.32
C GLY A 123 -3.82 -13.80 -1.15
N ARG A 124 -3.02 -12.82 -1.60
CA ARG A 124 -2.53 -12.77 -2.99
C ARG A 124 -1.49 -13.84 -3.25
N LEU A 125 -1.58 -14.46 -4.42
CA LEU A 125 -0.55 -15.36 -4.96
C LEU A 125 0.21 -14.62 -6.05
N VAL A 126 1.53 -14.56 -5.91
CA VAL A 126 2.48 -13.85 -6.76
C VAL A 126 3.66 -14.77 -7.11
N THR A 127 4.23 -15.47 -6.13
CA THR A 127 5.44 -16.29 -6.34
C THR A 127 5.09 -17.71 -6.83
N PRO A 128 5.95 -18.36 -7.65
CA PRO A 128 5.73 -19.74 -8.08
C PRO A 128 5.54 -20.74 -6.92
N LYS A 129 6.25 -20.52 -5.81
CA LYS A 129 6.11 -21.30 -4.56
C LYS A 129 4.68 -21.18 -4.01
N GLU A 130 4.15 -19.96 -3.90
CA GLU A 130 2.76 -19.72 -3.48
C GLU A 130 1.74 -20.44 -4.40
N PHE A 131 1.90 -20.33 -5.73
CA PHE A 131 1.00 -21.03 -6.67
C PHE A 131 1.09 -22.57 -6.55
N THR A 132 2.24 -23.10 -6.18
CA THR A 132 2.45 -24.54 -5.97
C THR A 132 1.79 -25.01 -4.67
N ALA A 133 1.99 -24.26 -3.57
CA ALA A 133 1.39 -24.56 -2.27
C ALA A 133 -0.15 -24.51 -2.31
N TRP A 134 -0.72 -23.56 -3.05
CA TRP A 134 -2.17 -23.36 -3.14
C TRP A 134 -2.82 -24.09 -4.32
N LYS A 135 -2.11 -25.01 -4.97
CA LYS A 135 -2.66 -25.87 -6.02
C LYS A 135 -3.80 -26.72 -5.44
N GLY A 136 -4.96 -26.67 -6.10
CA GLY A 136 -6.15 -27.38 -5.64
C GLY A 136 -6.97 -26.63 -4.59
N PHE A 137 -6.67 -25.36 -4.29
CA PHE A 137 -7.54 -24.50 -3.50
C PHE A 137 -8.40 -23.61 -4.38
N ASP A 138 -9.53 -23.13 -3.86
CA ASP A 138 -10.34 -22.13 -4.54
C ASP A 138 -9.63 -20.78 -4.51
N VAL A 139 -9.60 -20.10 -5.66
CA VAL A 139 -8.97 -18.79 -5.85
C VAL A 139 -9.90 -17.87 -6.64
N GLU A 140 -9.68 -16.57 -6.44
CA GLU A 140 -10.23 -15.46 -7.20
C GLU A 140 -9.16 -14.93 -8.15
N VAL A 141 -9.41 -15.00 -9.46
CA VAL A 141 -8.54 -14.40 -10.48
C VAL A 141 -9.22 -13.16 -11.04
N GLN A 142 -8.62 -12.00 -10.80
CA GLN A 142 -9.05 -10.75 -11.39
C GLN A 142 -8.41 -10.58 -12.76
N THR A 143 -9.21 -10.23 -13.77
CA THR A 143 -8.73 -9.98 -15.13
C THR A 143 -9.12 -8.60 -15.63
N ASP A 144 -8.27 -8.05 -16.48
CA ASP A 144 -8.44 -6.73 -17.10
C ASP A 144 -9.59 -6.70 -18.12
N LYS A 145 -10.16 -5.52 -18.35
CA LYS A 145 -11.19 -5.24 -19.37
C LYS A 145 -10.79 -5.66 -20.78
N ALA A 146 -9.50 -5.66 -21.11
CA ALA A 146 -9.00 -6.11 -22.43
C ALA A 146 -9.13 -7.62 -22.65
N TYR A 147 -9.39 -8.41 -21.59
CA TYR A 147 -9.62 -9.84 -21.74
C TYR A 147 -10.83 -10.11 -22.67
N PRO A 148 -10.72 -10.93 -23.73
CA PRO A 148 -11.81 -11.09 -24.70
C PRO A 148 -13.15 -11.55 -24.09
N LYS A 149 -13.14 -12.26 -22.96
CA LYS A 149 -14.36 -12.72 -22.26
C LYS A 149 -14.99 -11.67 -21.34
N ASN A 150 -14.32 -10.54 -21.14
CA ASN A 150 -14.70 -9.51 -20.19
C ASN A 150 -15.68 -8.46 -20.75
N LYS A 151 -15.86 -8.41 -22.07
CA LYS A 151 -16.78 -7.44 -22.74
C LYS A 151 -16.52 -5.99 -22.29
N GLY A 152 -15.25 -5.62 -22.14
CA GLY A 152 -14.84 -4.25 -21.81
C GLY A 152 -14.97 -3.85 -20.34
N LYS A 153 -15.13 -4.80 -19.40
CA LYS A 153 -15.13 -4.54 -17.96
C LYS A 153 -14.28 -5.54 -17.21
N ASP A 154 -13.56 -5.11 -16.19
CA ASP A 154 -12.82 -6.02 -15.31
C ASP A 154 -13.76 -7.06 -14.69
N LYS A 155 -13.26 -8.29 -14.52
CA LYS A 155 -14.04 -9.38 -13.92
C LYS A 155 -13.19 -10.21 -12.98
N VAL A 156 -13.87 -10.83 -12.03
CA VAL A 156 -13.30 -11.82 -11.13
C VAL A 156 -13.84 -13.20 -11.49
N TYR A 157 -12.92 -14.15 -11.65
CA TYR A 157 -13.21 -15.56 -11.88
C TYR A 157 -12.93 -16.35 -10.61
N LEU A 158 -13.97 -17.02 -10.10
CA LEU A 158 -13.88 -17.94 -8.98
C LEU A 158 -13.71 -19.36 -9.49
N GLY A 159 -12.69 -20.07 -9.02
CA GLY A 159 -12.49 -21.47 -9.36
C GLY A 159 -11.31 -22.09 -8.64
N ARG A 160 -11.18 -23.41 -8.77
CA ARG A 160 -10.11 -24.17 -8.14
C ARG A 160 -8.81 -23.98 -8.93
N LEU A 161 -7.74 -23.52 -8.30
CA LEU A 161 -6.43 -23.37 -8.92
C LEU A 161 -5.91 -24.73 -9.37
N VAL A 162 -5.70 -24.92 -10.68
CA VAL A 162 -5.13 -26.16 -11.23
C VAL A 162 -3.62 -26.00 -11.34
N GLU A 163 -3.17 -24.90 -11.94
CA GLU A 163 -1.75 -24.57 -12.09
C GLU A 163 -1.59 -23.12 -12.57
N LYS A 164 -0.41 -22.55 -12.33
CA LYS A 164 0.12 -21.39 -13.05
C LYS A 164 1.30 -21.87 -13.90
N THR A 165 1.25 -21.56 -15.18
CA THR A 165 2.39 -21.68 -16.11
C THR A 165 2.86 -20.29 -16.51
N ASP A 166 3.99 -20.18 -17.21
CA ASP A 166 4.55 -18.90 -17.65
C ASP A 166 3.67 -18.14 -18.65
N ASP A 167 2.69 -18.81 -19.24
CA ASP A 167 1.75 -18.21 -20.19
C ASP A 167 0.36 -17.92 -19.60
N ALA A 168 -0.07 -18.65 -18.56
CA ALA A 168 -1.47 -18.65 -18.13
C ALA A 168 -1.70 -19.20 -16.72
N VAL A 169 -2.78 -18.73 -16.11
CA VAL A 169 -3.40 -19.35 -14.92
C VAL A 169 -4.53 -20.26 -15.38
N ARG A 170 -4.54 -21.51 -14.89
CA ARG A 170 -5.60 -22.48 -15.16
C ARG A 170 -6.47 -22.68 -13.92
N LEU A 171 -7.77 -22.46 -14.11
CA LEU A 171 -8.79 -22.66 -13.08
C LEU A 171 -9.73 -23.77 -13.49
N ASN A 172 -10.15 -24.60 -12.54
CA ASN A 172 -11.32 -25.45 -12.72
C ASN A 172 -12.55 -24.71 -12.19
N VAL A 173 -13.41 -24.28 -13.12
CA VAL A 173 -14.66 -23.59 -12.81
C VAL A 173 -15.80 -24.57 -13.09
N LYS A 174 -16.44 -25.08 -12.03
CA LYS A 174 -17.59 -26.00 -12.10
C LYS A 174 -17.32 -27.24 -12.99
N GLY A 175 -16.15 -27.85 -12.86
CA GLY A 175 -15.76 -29.04 -13.62
C GLY A 175 -15.18 -28.77 -15.01
N ARG A 176 -15.04 -27.50 -15.42
CA ARG A 176 -14.44 -27.12 -16.70
C ARG A 176 -13.13 -26.35 -16.48
N ILE A 177 -12.08 -26.75 -17.20
CA ILE A 177 -10.79 -26.06 -17.17
C ILE A 177 -10.88 -24.77 -17.99
N SER A 178 -10.70 -23.64 -17.33
CA SER A 178 -10.60 -22.31 -17.93
C SER A 178 -9.14 -21.86 -17.90
N LYS A 179 -8.58 -21.59 -19.09
CA LYS A 179 -7.24 -20.99 -19.26
C LYS A 179 -7.37 -19.47 -19.37
N ILE A 180 -6.71 -18.74 -18.48
CA ILE A 180 -6.66 -17.29 -18.46
C ILE A 180 -5.20 -16.88 -18.73
N PRO A 181 -4.88 -16.26 -19.88
CA PRO A 181 -3.52 -15.81 -20.19
C PRO A 181 -3.03 -14.77 -19.19
N LEU A 182 -1.76 -14.86 -18.77
CA LEU A 182 -1.19 -13.98 -17.74
C LEU A 182 -1.22 -12.51 -18.11
N GLN A 183 -1.08 -12.17 -19.39
CA GLN A 183 -1.16 -10.79 -19.89
C GLN A 183 -2.49 -10.08 -19.56
N PHE A 184 -3.53 -10.83 -19.20
CA PHE A 184 -4.83 -10.28 -18.82
C PHE A 184 -5.14 -10.45 -17.33
N VAL A 185 -4.24 -11.06 -16.55
CA VAL A 185 -4.44 -11.28 -15.11
C VAL A 185 -3.94 -10.05 -14.36
N LEU A 186 -4.83 -9.40 -13.61
CA LEU A 186 -4.50 -8.30 -12.71
C LEU A 186 -4.03 -8.80 -11.34
N GLY A 187 -4.49 -9.98 -10.92
CA GLY A 187 -4.05 -10.61 -9.68
C GLY A 187 -4.80 -11.90 -9.37
N VAL A 188 -4.20 -12.73 -8.51
CA VAL A 188 -4.80 -13.96 -7.99
C VAL A 188 -4.85 -13.88 -6.48
N LYS A 189 -6.00 -14.19 -5.88
CA LYS A 189 -6.24 -14.12 -4.43
C LYS A 189 -6.93 -15.36 -3.92
N LEU A 190 -6.71 -15.72 -2.66
CA LEU A 190 -7.59 -16.62 -1.95
C LEU A 190 -8.91 -15.91 -1.61
N PRO A 191 -10.05 -16.62 -1.67
CA PRO A 191 -11.30 -16.06 -1.21
C PRO A 191 -11.20 -15.74 0.27
N LYS A 192 -11.87 -14.66 0.71
CA LYS A 192 -11.96 -14.34 2.13
C LYS A 192 -12.54 -15.54 2.88
N ALA A 193 -11.92 -15.88 4.02
CA ALA A 193 -12.41 -16.94 4.89
C ALA A 193 -13.92 -16.74 5.15
N LYS A 194 -14.71 -17.81 4.99
CA LYS A 194 -16.12 -17.77 5.37
C LYS A 194 -16.16 -17.58 6.88
N VAL A 195 -16.54 -16.38 7.32
CA VAL A 195 -16.91 -16.14 8.71
C VAL A 195 -18.13 -17.02 8.98
N GLU A 196 -18.00 -17.98 9.90
CA GLU A 196 -19.16 -18.75 10.35
C GLU A 196 -20.19 -17.78 10.95
N LYS A 197 -21.47 -18.12 10.84
CA LYS A 197 -22.58 -17.27 11.30
C LYS A 197 -22.70 -17.19 12.85
N GLY A 198 -21.59 -17.36 13.58
CA GLY A 198 -21.50 -17.38 15.04
C GLY A 198 -20.49 -16.40 15.65
N ASP A 199 -19.47 -15.95 14.90
CA ASP A 199 -18.37 -15.13 15.45
C ASP A 199 -18.48 -13.62 15.16
N GLY A 200 -19.64 -13.20 14.65
CA GLY A 200 -20.01 -11.78 14.59
C GLY A 200 -20.39 -11.29 15.98
N GLY A 201 -19.39 -10.93 16.79
CA GLY A 201 -19.57 -10.16 18.02
C GLY A 201 -20.52 -8.98 17.76
N ASN A 202 -21.70 -9.07 18.36
CA ASN A 202 -22.73 -8.04 18.32
C ASN A 202 -22.23 -6.81 19.09
N VAL A 203 -21.47 -5.95 18.41
CA VAL A 203 -21.18 -4.59 18.86
C VAL A 203 -22.13 -3.70 18.06
N PHE A 204 -22.93 -2.89 18.76
CA PHE A 204 -24.03 -2.05 18.25
C PHE A 204 -25.42 -2.72 18.16
N ALA A 205 -25.92 -3.14 19.33
CA ALA A 205 -27.34 -2.94 19.64
C ALA A 205 -27.44 -2.21 20.99
N ASP A 206 -27.22 -0.89 20.96
CA ASP A 206 -27.59 -0.02 22.08
C ASP A 206 -29.10 -0.09 22.27
N LYS A 207 -29.54 -0.83 23.30
CA LYS A 207 -30.90 -0.80 23.82
C LYS A 207 -30.98 0.28 24.90
N SER A 208 -30.85 1.54 24.51
CA SER A 208 -31.23 2.68 25.32
C SER A 208 -32.73 2.98 25.11
N GLN A 209 -33.51 2.38 26.01
CA GLN A 209 -34.72 2.93 26.62
C GLN A 209 -35.67 3.80 25.78
N SER A 210 -36.80 3.22 25.37
CA SER A 210 -38.09 3.92 25.47
C SER A 210 -39.20 2.95 25.83
N ARG A 211 -39.23 2.57 27.12
CA ARG A 211 -40.44 2.14 27.80
C ARG A 211 -41.03 3.37 28.49
N ARG A 212 -41.95 4.07 27.83
CA ARG A 212 -42.95 4.87 28.55
C ARG A 212 -44.32 4.23 28.36
N ARG A 213 -44.88 3.85 29.51
CA ARG A 213 -46.04 2.98 29.68
C ARG A 213 -47.34 3.64 29.20
N LYS A 214 -48.12 2.81 28.51
CA LYS A 214 -49.58 2.69 28.45
C LYS A 214 -50.35 3.45 29.56
N ARG A 215 -51.31 4.28 29.15
CA ARG A 215 -52.71 4.17 29.58
C ARG A 215 -53.62 4.82 28.55
#